data_AF-A0A356Z9L5-F1
#
_entry.id   AF-A0A356Z9L5-F1
#
_cell.length_a   1.000
_cell.length_b   1.000
_cell.length_c   1.000
_cell.angle_alpha   90.00
_cell.angle_beta   90.00
_cell.angle_gamma   90.00
#
_symmetry.space_group_name_H-M   'P 1'
#
loop_
_entity.id
_entity.type
_entity.pdbx_description
1 polymer ?
#
loop_
_entity_poly.entity_id
_entity_poly.type
_entity_poly.pdbx_seq_one_letter_code
_entity_poly.pdbx_strand_id
1 'polypeptide(L)' 'MGVPKRRQSHSRSTKRAAEWRKIDKPGLVECPQCHELKLAHRACQACGFYKGKSVM' A
#
# COMPACT_ATOMS: atom_id res chain seq x y z
N MET A 1 13.03 -16.30 29.78
CA MET A 1 12.27 -15.17 29.21
C MET A 1 13.21 -13.98 29.05
N GLY A 2 13.31 -13.41 27.84
CA GLY A 2 14.22 -12.29 27.58
C GLY A 2 13.58 -10.95 27.95
N VAL A 3 14.06 -10.32 29.04
CA VAL A 3 13.55 -9.02 29.51
C VAL A 3 14.49 -7.90 29.03
N PRO A 4 13.98 -6.76 28.54
CA PRO A 4 14.82 -5.63 28.19
C PRO A 4 15.66 -5.15 29.39
N LYS A 5 16.98 -5.06 29.22
CA LYS A 5 17.89 -4.61 30.29
C LYS A 5 17.68 -3.14 30.69
N ARG A 6 17.24 -2.29 29.75
CA ARG A 6 16.99 -0.85 29.95
C ARG A 6 16.01 -0.30 28.92
N ARG A 7 15.41 0.86 29.22
CA ARG A 7 14.59 1.63 28.27
C ARG A 7 15.42 2.02 27.05
N GLN A 8 14.85 1.88 25.86
CA GLN A 8 15.47 2.35 24.63
C GLN A 8 15.48 3.88 24.59
N SER A 9 16.57 4.48 24.08
CA SER A 9 16.65 5.94 23.93
C SER A 9 15.62 6.46 22.93
N HIS A 10 15.24 7.74 23.08
CA HIS A 10 14.32 8.40 22.15
C HIS A 10 14.80 8.28 20.70
N SER A 11 16.10 8.51 20.45
CA SER A 11 16.69 8.36 19.11
C SER A 11 16.49 6.95 18.52
N ARG A 12 16.72 5.89 19.31
CA ARG A 12 16.53 4.50 18.83
C ARG A 12 15.06 4.19 18.53
N SER A 13 14.14 4.68 19.36
CA SER A 13 12.71 4.48 19.12
C SER A 13 12.22 5.21 17.87
N THR A 14 12.64 6.47 17.68
CA THR A 14 12.24 7.28 16.53
C THR A 14 12.82 6.74 15.24
N LYS A 15 14.09 6.29 15.23
CA LYS A 15 14.69 5.64 14.05
C LYS A 15 13.92 4.40 13.62
N ARG A 16 13.56 3.52 14.57
CA ARG A 16 12.74 2.34 14.29
C ARG A 16 11.36 2.72 13.72
N ALA A 17 10.71 3.74 14.30
CA ALA A 17 9.42 4.21 13.81
C ALA A 17 9.49 4.89 12.43
N ALA A 18 10.61 5.53 12.09
CA ALA A 18 10.81 6.17 10.80
C ALA A 18 10.78 5.15 9.66
N GLU A 19 11.36 3.96 9.84
CA GLU A 19 11.31 2.93 8.81
C GLU A 19 9.91 2.37 8.58
N TRP A 20 9.10 2.26 9.62
CA TRP A 20 7.70 1.84 9.47
C TRP A 20 6.80 2.89 8.81
N ARG A 21 7.22 4.16 8.80
CA ARG A 21 6.48 5.24 8.14
C ARG A 21 6.79 5.35 6.65
N LYS A 22 7.83 4.68 6.16
CA LYS A 22 8.18 4.57 4.74
C LYS A 22 7.35 3.48 4.08
N ILE A 23 6.03 3.64 4.09
CA ILE A 23 5.13 2.78 3.33
C ILE A 23 4.84 3.49 2.02
N ASP A 24 5.28 2.89 0.92
CA ASP A 24 5.04 3.44 -0.40
C ASP A 24 3.55 3.38 -0.75
N LYS A 25 3.09 4.39 -1.49
CA LYS A 25 1.72 4.42 -2.01
C LYS A 25 1.54 3.27 -3.01
N PRO A 26 0.38 2.60 -3.04
CA PRO A 26 0.12 1.57 -4.02
C PRO A 26 0.19 2.16 -5.44
N GLY A 27 0.79 1.41 -6.36
CA GLY A 27 0.85 1.77 -7.78
C GLY A 27 -0.57 1.79 -8.38
N LEU A 28 -1.08 3.01 -8.60
CA LEU A 28 -2.33 3.25 -9.29
C LEU A 28 -2.06 3.44 -10.78
N VAL A 29 -2.87 2.79 -11.61
CA VAL A 29 -2.80 2.84 -13.07
C VAL A 29 -4.14 3.32 -13.59
N GLU A 30 -4.15 4.12 -14.65
CA GLU A 30 -5.39 4.59 -15.28
C GLU A 30 -6.14 3.45 -15.97
N CYS A 31 -7.46 3.43 -15.83
CA CYS A 31 -8.31 2.48 -16.53
C CYS A 31 -8.59 2.95 -17.97
N PRO A 32 -8.35 2.12 -19.01
CA PRO A 32 -8.53 2.52 -20.42
C PRO A 32 -10.00 2.65 -20.87
N GLN A 33 -10.97 2.46 -19.98
CA GLN A 33 -12.41 2.51 -20.30
C GLN A 33 -13.15 3.63 -19.56
N CYS A 34 -12.79 3.89 -18.30
CA CYS A 34 -13.43 4.91 -17.47
C CYS A 34 -12.46 6.00 -16.98
N HIS A 35 -11.18 5.94 -17.34
CA HIS A 35 -10.12 6.86 -16.91
C HIS A 35 -9.93 6.98 -15.39
N GLU A 36 -10.57 6.14 -14.60
CA GLU A 36 -10.36 6.12 -13.15
C GLU A 36 -9.07 5.40 -12.77
N LEU A 37 -8.50 5.83 -11.64
CA LEU A 37 -7.32 5.22 -11.03
C LEU A 37 -7.71 3.88 -10.41
N LYS A 38 -7.16 2.80 -10.98
CA LYS A 38 -7.31 1.44 -10.45
C LYS A 38 -5.99 0.90 -9.93
N LEU A 39 -6.08 -0.07 -9.04
CA LEU A 39 -4.91 -0.85 -8.65
C LEU A 39 -4.42 -1.70 -9.84
N ALA A 40 -3.10 -1.74 -10.02
CA ALA A 40 -2.48 -2.60 -11.03
C ALA A 40 -2.93 -4.08 -10.85
N HIS A 41 -3.19 -4.76 -11.97
CA HIS A 41 -3.64 -6.16 -12.03
C HIS A 41 -5.00 -6.52 -11.37
N ARG A 42 -5.79 -5.54 -10.92
CA ARG A 42 -7.16 -5.77 -10.44
C ARG A 42 -8.20 -5.32 -11.48
N ALA A 43 -9.40 -5.90 -11.40
CA ALA A 43 -10.56 -5.37 -12.12
C ALA A 43 -10.89 -3.97 -11.61
N CYS A 44 -11.31 -3.08 -12.50
CA CYS A 44 -11.74 -1.74 -12.10
C CYS A 44 -13.06 -1.85 -11.30
N GLN A 45 -13.11 -1.22 -10.12
CA GLN A 45 -14.30 -1.26 -9.27
C GLN A 45 -15.47 -0.44 -9.82
N ALA A 46 -15.20 0.58 -10.64
CA ALA A 46 -16.26 1.42 -11.20
C ALA A 46 -16.88 0.85 -12.48
N CYS A 47 -16.10 0.17 -13.32
CA CYS A 47 -16.61 -0.33 -14.60
C CYS A 47 -16.63 -1.86 -14.69
N GLY A 48 -16.10 -2.61 -13.72
CA GLY A 48 -16.13 -4.08 -13.74
C GLY A 48 -15.27 -4.73 -14.83
N PHE A 49 -14.57 -3.94 -15.65
CA PHE A 49 -13.78 -4.44 -16.76
C PHE A 49 -12.35 -4.80 -16.36
N TYR A 50 -11.94 -5.99 -16.76
CA TYR A 50 -10.55 -6.44 -16.74
C TYR A 50 -10.22 -7.09 -18.09
N LYS A 51 -9.20 -6.57 -18.79
CA LYS A 51 -8.77 -7.07 -20.11
C LYS A 51 -9.92 -7.20 -21.14
N GLY A 52 -10.80 -6.20 -21.19
CA GLY A 52 -11.92 -6.16 -22.16
C GLY A 52 -13.04 -7.17 -21.89
N LYS A 53 -13.03 -7.87 -20.75
CA LYS A 53 -14.14 -8.71 -20.30
C LYS A 53 -14.78 -8.08 -19.06
N SER A 54 -16.11 -8.03 -19.04
CA SER A 54 -16.88 -7.72 -17.85
C SER A 54 -16.72 -8.89 -16.87
N VAL A 55 -16.11 -8.63 -15.73
CA VAL A 55 -15.93 -9.63 -14.65
C VAL A 55 -17.03 -9.48 -13.60
N MET A 56 -17.77 -8.37 -13.63
CA MET A 56 -19.04 -8.14 -12.93
C MET A 56 -20.19 -8.10 -13.92
#